data_AF-A0A2V9S1C2-F1
#
_entry.id   AF-A0A2V9S1C2-F1
#
_cell.length_a   1.000
_cell.length_b   1.000
_cell.length_c   1.000
_cell.angle_alpha   90.00
_cell.angle_beta   90.00
_cell.angle_gamma   90.00
#
_symmetry.space_group_name_H-M   'P 1'
#
loop_
_entity.id
_entity.type
_entity.pdbx_description
1 polymer ?
#
loop_
_entity_poly.entity_id
_entity_poly.type
_entity_poly.pdbx_seq_one_letter_code
_entity_poly.pdbx_strand_id
1 'polypeptide(L)'
;MSYDVLEQNHTISNITPGLNAQPNTLPNLGTCRFCGAGLRHTFVDLGMSPPCETILERAQLNQMEAFYPLHVFVCDQCFLVQLQEYVTPENIFSEYAYFSSYSDSWLAHAKVYTKLMIERFKLN
;
A
#
# COMPACT_ATOMS: atom_id res chain seq x y z
N MET A 1 1.39 -56.73 14.89
CA MET A 1 0.07 -56.51 15.54
C MET A 1 -0.84 -55.92 14.51
N SER A 2 -1.62 -56.81 13.91
CA SER A 2 -2.46 -56.61 12.75
C SER A 2 -3.83 -56.09 13.19
N TYR A 3 -4.36 -55.11 12.48
CA TYR A 3 -5.80 -54.87 12.41
C TYR A 3 -6.13 -54.49 10.97
N ASP A 4 -6.40 -55.52 10.16
CA ASP A 4 -7.36 -55.44 9.06
C ASP A 4 -8.77 -55.42 9.67
N VAL A 5 -9.70 -54.66 9.07
CA VAL A 5 -11.13 -55.02 8.89
C VAL A 5 -11.84 -53.89 8.13
N LEU A 6 -12.11 -54.21 6.85
CA LEU A 6 -13.32 -53.96 6.06
C LEU A 6 -13.55 -52.62 5.36
N GLU A 7 -13.36 -52.72 4.04
CA GLU A 7 -14.09 -52.01 2.98
C GLU A 7 -15.61 -51.98 3.23
N GLN A 8 -16.20 -50.80 3.08
CA GLN A 8 -17.58 -50.66 2.62
C GLN A 8 -17.63 -49.59 1.53
N ASN A 9 -17.68 -50.09 0.29
CA ASN A 9 -18.06 -49.34 -0.89
C ASN A 9 -19.53 -48.93 -0.80
N HIS A 10 -19.81 -47.63 -0.66
CA HIS A 10 -21.11 -47.06 -1.00
C HIS A 10 -20.92 -45.92 -2.01
N THR A 11 -21.28 -46.19 -3.26
CA THR A 11 -21.44 -45.20 -4.33
C THR A 11 -22.71 -44.40 -4.06
N ILE A 12 -22.61 -43.11 -3.74
CA ILE A 12 -23.73 -42.16 -3.77
C ILE A 12 -23.24 -40.82 -4.35
N SER A 13 -23.54 -40.64 -5.63
CA SER A 13 -23.97 -39.42 -6.34
C SER A 13 -23.30 -38.05 -6.07
N ASN A 14 -22.83 -37.45 -7.16
CA ASN A 14 -22.74 -36.00 -7.44
C ASN A 14 -23.62 -35.11 -6.55
N ILE A 15 -22.99 -34.26 -5.72
CA ILE A 15 -23.59 -33.02 -5.21
C ILE A 15 -22.48 -31.95 -5.08
N THR A 16 -22.26 -31.20 -6.14
CA THR A 16 -22.03 -29.74 -6.04
C THR A 16 -23.32 -29.13 -6.56
N PRO A 17 -24.00 -28.27 -5.78
CA PRO A 17 -23.70 -26.86 -5.92
C PRO A 17 -23.90 -26.04 -4.62
N GLY A 18 -23.15 -24.95 -4.50
CA GLY A 18 -23.53 -23.86 -3.60
C GLY A 18 -22.62 -23.59 -2.42
N LEU A 19 -21.31 -23.40 -2.67
CA LEU A 19 -20.62 -22.36 -1.90
C LEU A 19 -21.09 -21.03 -2.51
N ASN A 20 -22.13 -20.44 -1.92
CA ASN A 20 -22.43 -19.03 -2.10
C ASN A 20 -21.24 -18.26 -1.52
N ALA A 21 -20.21 -18.04 -2.34
CA ALA A 21 -19.25 -16.98 -2.11
C ALA A 21 -20.07 -15.68 -2.04
N GLN A 22 -20.31 -15.20 -0.82
CA GLN A 22 -20.86 -13.87 -0.60
C GLN A 22 -19.98 -12.90 -1.40
N PRO A 23 -20.54 -12.12 -2.34
CA PRO A 23 -19.74 -11.19 -3.12
C PRO A 23 -19.23 -10.11 -2.17
N ASN A 24 -17.92 -10.17 -1.90
CA ASN A 24 -17.10 -9.09 -1.37
C ASN A 24 -17.79 -8.16 -0.35
N THR A 25 -17.80 -8.55 0.92
CA THR A 25 -17.53 -7.53 1.95
C THR A 25 -16.09 -7.11 1.79
N LEU A 26 -15.81 -6.22 0.83
CA LEU A 26 -14.52 -5.53 0.78
C LEU A 26 -14.32 -4.87 2.15
N PRO A 27 -13.15 -5.05 2.79
CA PRO A 27 -12.83 -4.29 4.00
C PRO A 27 -13.06 -2.81 3.72
N ASN A 28 -13.54 -2.06 4.73
CA ASN A 28 -13.79 -0.62 4.60
C ASN A 28 -12.57 0.04 3.92
N LEU A 29 -12.72 0.40 2.65
CA LEU A 29 -11.65 0.90 1.79
C LEU A 29 -11.13 2.27 2.24
N GLY A 30 -11.82 2.89 3.20
CA GLY A 30 -11.58 4.24 3.66
C GLY A 30 -12.36 5.28 2.85
N THR A 31 -12.19 6.54 3.26
CA THR A 31 -12.73 7.71 2.58
C THR A 31 -11.62 8.43 1.83
N CYS A 32 -11.96 9.05 0.69
CA CYS A 32 -11.05 9.89 -0.07
C CYS A 32 -10.52 11.03 0.82
N ARG A 33 -9.20 11.17 0.90
CA ARG A 33 -8.52 12.18 1.74
C ARG A 33 -8.77 13.62 1.30
N PHE A 34 -9.23 13.83 0.07
CA PHE A 34 -9.52 15.17 -0.45
C PHE A 34 -10.98 15.56 -0.30
N CYS A 35 -11.92 14.72 -0.74
CA CYS A 35 -13.34 15.07 -0.81
C CYS A 35 -14.24 14.27 0.16
N GLY A 36 -13.70 13.32 0.91
CA GLY A 36 -14.44 12.51 1.89
C GLY A 36 -15.34 11.40 1.31
N ALA A 37 -15.49 11.31 -0.03
CA ALA A 37 -16.28 10.25 -0.65
C ALA A 37 -15.71 8.85 -0.35
N GLY A 38 -16.56 7.83 -0.18
CA GLY A 38 -16.11 6.46 0.07
C GLY A 38 -15.31 5.90 -1.12
N LEU A 39 -14.17 5.27 -0.83
CA LEU A 39 -13.35 4.62 -1.86
C LEU A 39 -13.96 3.28 -2.27
N ARG A 40 -13.94 2.99 -3.57
CA ARG A 40 -14.60 1.80 -4.14
C ARG A 40 -13.80 1.14 -5.26
N HIS A 41 -13.00 1.93 -5.98
CA HIS A 41 -12.31 1.47 -7.18
C HIS A 41 -10.82 1.28 -6.91
N THR A 42 -10.34 0.06 -7.12
CA THR A 42 -8.90 -0.22 -7.23
C THR A 42 -8.36 0.46 -8.48
N PHE A 43 -7.28 1.21 -8.30
CA PHE A 43 -6.47 1.72 -9.40
C PHE A 43 -5.39 0.70 -9.79
N VAL A 44 -4.60 0.25 -8.80
CA VAL A 44 -3.63 -0.84 -8.95
C VAL A 44 -3.41 -1.52 -7.60
N ASP A 45 -3.20 -2.83 -7.61
CA ASP A 45 -2.77 -3.61 -6.46
C ASP A 45 -1.42 -4.26 -6.77
N LEU A 46 -0.40 -3.91 -5.99
CA LEU A 46 0.97 -4.40 -6.14
C LEU A 46 1.35 -5.42 -5.06
N GLY A 47 0.39 -5.85 -4.23
CA GLY A 47 0.61 -6.80 -3.14
C GLY A 47 1.29 -6.17 -1.91
N MET A 48 2.04 -6.98 -1.17
CA MET A 48 2.69 -6.56 0.07
C MET A 48 4.11 -6.03 -0.20
N SER A 49 4.48 -4.91 0.40
CA SER A 49 5.82 -4.32 0.26
C SER A 49 6.32 -3.70 1.57
N PRO A 50 7.64 -3.72 1.83
CA PRO A 50 8.20 -3.01 2.97
C PRO A 50 8.27 -1.50 2.70
N PRO A 51 8.45 -0.65 3.73
CA PRO A 51 8.74 0.77 3.54
C PRO A 51 10.04 0.96 2.73
N CYS A 52 9.98 1.77 1.66
CA CYS A 52 11.09 1.91 0.71
C CYS A 52 12.34 2.59 1.29
N GLU A 53 12.17 3.42 2.32
CA GLU A 53 13.28 4.17 2.96
C GLU A 53 13.87 3.43 4.18
N THR A 54 13.36 2.25 4.54
CA THR A 54 13.92 1.44 5.64
C THR A 54 15.03 0.53 5.12
N ILE A 55 16.27 0.96 5.27
CA ILE A 55 17.46 0.20 4.86
C ILE A 55 17.91 -0.70 6.02
N LEU A 56 17.93 -2.01 5.80
CA LEU A 56 18.38 -2.97 6.81
C LEU A 56 19.91 -3.05 6.88
N GLU A 57 20.45 -3.00 8.10
CA GLU A 57 21.84 -3.34 8.37
C GLU A 57 22.09 -4.86 8.37
N ARG A 58 23.35 -5.28 8.21
CA ARG A 58 23.72 -6.71 8.22
C ARG A 58 23.27 -7.45 9.49
N ALA A 59 23.27 -6.77 10.64
CA ALA A 59 22.85 -7.35 11.90
C ALA A 59 21.32 -7.56 11.98
N GLN A 60 20.55 -6.89 11.12
CA GLN A 60 19.09 -6.90 11.12
C GLN A 60 18.49 -7.91 10.14
N LEU A 61 19.29 -8.62 9.34
CA LEU A 61 18.80 -9.53 8.28
C LEU A 61 17.92 -10.70 8.78
N ASN A 62 18.05 -11.07 10.05
CA ASN A 62 17.23 -12.13 10.67
C ASN A 62 16.14 -11.57 11.59
N GLN A 63 15.93 -10.24 11.59
CA GLN A 63 14.88 -9.60 12.36
C GLN A 63 13.58 -9.53 11.57
N MET A 64 12.48 -9.29 12.27
CA MET A 64 11.19 -9.06 11.63
C MET A 64 11.23 -7.79 10.77
N GLU A 65 10.71 -7.89 9.56
CA GLU A 65 10.46 -6.76 8.67
C GLU A 65 8.94 -6.59 8.48
N ALA A 66 8.46 -5.35 8.61
CA ALA A 66 7.03 -5.05 8.42
C ALA A 66 6.72 -4.87 6.93
N PHE A 67 5.65 -5.53 6.47
CA PHE A 67 5.15 -5.40 5.10
C PHE A 67 3.73 -4.84 5.14
N TYR A 68 3.44 -3.91 4.23
CA TYR A 68 2.15 -3.23 4.12
C TYR A 68 1.54 -3.44 2.72
N PRO A 69 0.20 -3.47 2.60
CA PRO A 69 -0.43 -3.56 1.29
C PRO A 69 -0.17 -2.30 0.45
N LEU A 70 0.44 -2.47 -0.71
CA LEU A 70 0.61 -1.44 -1.73
C LEU A 70 -0.60 -1.47 -2.69
N HIS A 71 -1.78 -1.23 -2.12
CA HIS A 71 -3.07 -1.22 -2.81
C HIS A 71 -3.57 0.20 -2.98
N VAL A 72 -3.57 0.67 -4.24
CA VAL A 72 -3.92 2.04 -4.62
C VAL A 72 -5.38 2.09 -5.07
N PHE A 73 -6.11 3.09 -4.58
CA PHE A 73 -7.49 3.37 -4.95
C PHE A 73 -7.63 4.66 -5.74
N VAL A 74 -8.68 4.77 -6.55
CA VAL A 74 -9.07 6.00 -7.23
C VAL A 74 -10.47 6.42 -6.78
N CYS A 75 -10.62 7.70 -6.44
CA CYS A 75 -11.92 8.28 -6.11
C CYS A 75 -12.74 8.54 -7.38
N ASP A 76 -14.00 8.08 -7.42
CA ASP A 76 -14.92 8.31 -8.54
C ASP A 76 -15.50 9.73 -8.60
N GLN A 77 -15.37 10.52 -7.54
CA GLN A 77 -15.86 11.90 -7.47
C GLN A 77 -14.81 12.94 -7.87
N CYS A 78 -13.59 12.84 -7.32
CA CYS A 78 -12.54 13.84 -7.51
C CYS A 78 -11.28 13.32 -8.21
N PHE A 79 -11.26 12.04 -8.60
CA PHE A 79 -10.15 11.39 -9.29
C PHE A 79 -8.81 11.37 -8.54
N LEU A 80 -8.80 11.62 -7.23
CA LEU A 80 -7.60 11.44 -6.42
C LEU A 80 -7.24 9.96 -6.35
N VAL A 81 -6.06 9.63 -6.85
CA VAL A 81 -5.39 8.34 -6.69
C VAL A 81 -4.62 8.35 -5.38
N GLN A 82 -4.86 7.38 -4.49
CA GLN A 82 -4.32 7.39 -3.13
C GLN A 82 -4.14 5.99 -2.54
N LEU A 83 -3.23 5.89 -1.56
CA LEU A 83 -3.03 4.71 -0.72
C LEU A 83 -3.83 4.85 0.59
N GLN A 84 -4.05 3.72 1.25
CA GLN A 84 -4.44 3.71 2.66
C GLN A 84 -3.26 4.10 3.57
N GLU A 85 -3.57 4.55 4.77
CA GLU A 85 -2.58 4.97 5.76
C GLU A 85 -2.28 3.80 6.72
N TYR A 86 -1.11 3.18 6.54
CA TYR A 86 -0.65 2.07 7.39
C TYR A 86 0.50 2.45 8.32
N VAL A 87 1.25 3.50 7.98
CA VAL A 87 2.44 3.95 8.70
C VAL A 87 2.29 5.43 9.02
N THR A 88 2.53 5.82 10.27
CA THR A 88 2.42 7.21 10.69
C THR A 88 3.59 8.04 10.17
N PRO A 89 3.44 9.37 9.99
CA PRO A 89 4.53 10.25 9.59
C PRO A 89 5.77 10.12 10.50
N GLU A 90 5.59 9.97 11.82
CA GLU A 90 6.69 9.83 12.77
C GLU A 90 7.56 8.60 12.47
N ASN A 91 6.94 7.51 12.01
CA ASN A 91 7.64 6.28 11.63
C ASN A 91 8.29 6.37 10.24
N ILE A 92 7.75 7.18 9.32
CA ILE A 92 8.31 7.39 7.98
C ILE A 92 9.53 8.32 8.03
N PHE A 93 9.50 9.34 8.90
CA PHE A 93 10.48 10.43 8.92
C PHE A 93 11.47 10.36 10.10
N SER A 94 11.60 9.21 10.76
CA SER A 94 12.52 9.02 11.89
C SER A 94 13.99 9.00 11.45
N GLU A 95 14.36 8.06 10.57
CA GLU A 95 15.69 7.94 9.97
C GLU A 95 15.60 8.14 8.45
N TYR A 96 15.46 9.40 8.05
CA TYR A 96 15.22 9.76 6.65
C TYR A 96 16.54 9.91 5.87
N ALA A 97 16.92 8.88 5.13
CA ALA A 97 18.20 8.79 4.40
C ALA A 97 18.22 9.51 3.04
N TYR A 98 17.33 10.48 2.80
CA TYR A 98 17.24 11.23 1.55
C TYR A 98 17.59 12.71 1.74
N PHE A 99 18.73 13.12 1.18
CA PHE A 99 19.24 14.49 1.25
C PHE A 99 19.20 15.15 -0.13
N SER A 100 18.19 16.00 -0.34
CA SER A 100 17.97 16.66 -1.62
C SER A 100 19.10 17.63 -2.01
N SER A 101 19.90 18.10 -1.05
CA SER A 101 21.04 19.00 -1.27
C SER A 101 22.23 18.35 -1.96
N TYR A 102 22.29 17.02 -2.07
CA TYR A 102 23.34 16.34 -2.83
C TYR A 102 23.06 16.28 -4.34
N SER A 103 21.85 16.63 -4.79
CA SER A 103 21.50 16.66 -6.20
C SER A 103 21.74 18.06 -6.79
N ASP A 104 22.77 18.20 -7.62
CA ASP A 104 23.07 19.45 -8.34
C ASP A 104 21.88 19.91 -9.18
N SER A 105 21.20 18.98 -9.86
CA SER A 105 19.99 19.27 -10.63
C SER A 105 18.86 19.79 -9.75
N TRP A 106 18.69 19.24 -8.55
CA TRP A 106 17.66 19.69 -7.62
C TRP A 106 17.97 21.07 -7.04
N LEU A 107 19.23 21.33 -6.68
CA LEU A 107 19.67 22.66 -6.24
C LEU A 107 19.48 23.72 -7.33
N ALA A 108 19.82 23.40 -8.57
CA ALA A 108 19.59 24.28 -9.71
C ALA A 108 18.10 24.55 -9.90
N HIS A 109 17.25 23.52 -9.83
CA HIS A 109 15.80 23.64 -9.89
C HIS A 109 15.26 24.55 -8.78
N ALA A 110 15.63 24.29 -7.52
CA ALA A 110 15.19 25.06 -6.37
C ALA A 110 15.59 26.54 -6.49
N LYS A 111 16.81 26.83 -6.99
CA LYS A 111 17.27 28.20 -7.23
C LYS A 111 16.41 28.93 -8.28
N VAL A 112 16.07 28.25 -9.38
CA VAL A 112 15.19 28.80 -10.43
C VAL A 112 13.79 29.05 -9.87
N TYR A 113 13.23 28.07 -9.15
CA TYR A 113 11.91 28.18 -8.55
C TYR A 113 11.82 29.34 -7.55
N THR A 114 12.79 29.49 -6.65
CA THR A 114 12.82 30.58 -5.68
C THR A 114 12.84 31.95 -6.34
N LYS A 115 13.68 32.15 -7.37
CA LYS A 115 13.71 33.40 -8.15
C LYS A 115 12.35 33.70 -8.78
N LEU A 116 11.75 32.68 -9.41
CA LEU A 116 10.44 32.82 -10.04
C LEU A 116 9.35 33.22 -9.04
N MET A 117 9.35 32.64 -7.84
CA MET A 117 8.36 32.98 -6.80
C MET A 117 8.58 34.39 -6.23
N ILE A 118 9.85 34.79 -6.00
CA ILE A 118 10.20 36.15 -5.55
C ILE A 118 9.71 37.18 -6.57
N GLU A 119 10.01 37.00 -7.85
CA GLU A 119 9.60 37.92 -8.91
C GLU A 119 8.07 37.97 -9.07
N ARG A 120 7.41 36.80 -9.08
CA ARG A 120 5.97 36.69 -9.29
C ARG A 120 5.16 37.30 -8.15
N PHE A 121 5.57 37.06 -6.91
CA PHE A 121 4.82 37.45 -5.72
C PHE A 121 5.41 38.66 -4.99
N LYS A 122 6.50 39.24 -5.51
CA LYS A 122 7.21 40.39 -4.93
C LYS A 122 7.58 40.14 -3.45
N LEU A 123 8.15 38.97 -3.19
CA LEU A 123 8.60 38.59 -1.85
C LEU A 123 9.92 39.30 -1.55
N ASN A 124 10.06 39.83 -0.33
CA ASN A 124 11.22 40.61 0.12
C ASN A 124 12.39 39.72 0.52
#